data_AF-R1FXW0-F1
#
_entry.id   AF-R1FXW0-F1
#
_cell.length_a   1.000
_cell.length_b   1.000
_cell.length_c   1.000
_cell.angle_alpha   90.00
_cell.angle_beta   90.00
_cell.angle_gamma   90.00
#
_symmetry.space_group_name_H-M   'P 1'
#
loop_
_entity.id
_entity.type
_entity.pdbx_description
1 polymer ?
#
loop_
_entity_poly.entity_id
_entity_poly.type
_entity_poly.pdbx_seq_one_letter_code
_entity_poly.pdbx_strand_id
1 'polypeptide(L)'
;VAAIEFAILVRPRSFAWWYVGFILPLLGLRLWIYSRLRWHYFLIDFCYMANVSCLVQVLAYPQLQPLVVANFAHASGPLALAIITWRNSLVFHSLDKITSVFIHALPALLLFCTRWYPPAGLELPDSISAWTTMRLGVLSYGAWQLFYVLVTEALFARALHDDPALMTSIRWLTSPGSNGDYSGLTRMFDADRWKTKLIFIAVQLLYTCVALLPVPLLWSHYWLHLAYLLGIYLACVWNGSSYYIEVFSKAY
;
A
#
# COMPACT_ATOMS: atom_id res chain seq x y z
N VAL A 1 -4.54 -12.69 -13.15
CA VAL A 1 -4.88 -11.52 -13.99
C VAL A 1 -6.25 -11.71 -14.65
N ALA A 2 -6.46 -12.71 -15.50
CA ALA A 2 -7.75 -12.94 -16.18
C ALA A 2 -8.98 -13.03 -15.25
N ALA A 3 -8.86 -13.68 -14.08
CA ALA A 3 -9.96 -13.76 -13.12
C ALA A 3 -10.34 -12.40 -12.51
N ILE A 4 -9.35 -11.53 -12.30
CA ILE A 4 -9.53 -10.16 -11.77
C ILE A 4 -10.21 -9.29 -12.83
N GLU A 5 -9.74 -9.38 -14.07
CA GLU A 5 -10.34 -8.70 -15.22
C GLU A 5 -11.80 -9.11 -15.41
N PHE A 6 -12.09 -10.41 -15.45
CA PHE A 6 -13.46 -10.92 -15.53
C PHE A 6 -14.34 -10.39 -14.39
N ALA A 7 -13.82 -10.40 -13.15
CA ALA A 7 -14.57 -9.91 -12.00
C ALA A 7 -14.98 -8.44 -12.16
N ILE A 8 -14.09 -7.59 -12.66
CA ILE A 8 -14.35 -6.15 -12.78
C ILE A 8 -15.27 -5.85 -13.98
N LEU A 9 -15.05 -6.51 -15.12
CA LEU A 9 -15.80 -6.24 -16.34
C LEU A 9 -17.22 -6.83 -16.28
N VAL A 10 -17.40 -8.00 -15.66
CA VAL A 10 -18.67 -8.72 -15.66
C VAL A 10 -19.44 -8.54 -14.35
N ARG A 11 -18.76 -8.50 -13.21
CA ARG A 11 -19.40 -8.43 -11.88
C ARG A 11 -18.70 -7.46 -10.92
N PRO A 12 -18.59 -6.16 -11.26
CA PRO A 12 -17.84 -5.19 -10.45
C PRO A 12 -18.38 -5.06 -9.03
N ARG A 13 -19.70 -5.20 -8.83
CA ARG A 13 -20.33 -5.19 -7.49
C ARG A 13 -19.87 -6.33 -6.59
N SER A 14 -19.45 -7.45 -7.16
CA SER A 14 -18.96 -8.63 -6.42
C SER A 14 -17.44 -8.61 -6.21
N PHE A 15 -16.75 -7.57 -6.69
CA PHE A 15 -15.29 -7.51 -6.62
C PHE A 15 -14.75 -7.55 -5.18
N ALA A 16 -15.53 -7.10 -4.19
CA ALA A 16 -15.18 -7.21 -2.78
C ALA A 16 -14.84 -8.66 -2.36
N TRP A 17 -15.58 -9.65 -2.85
CA TRP A 17 -15.33 -11.06 -2.55
C TRP A 17 -14.11 -11.60 -3.29
N TRP A 18 -13.84 -11.13 -4.51
CA TRP A 18 -12.61 -11.44 -5.22
C TRP A 18 -11.39 -10.86 -4.50
N TYR A 19 -11.48 -9.61 -4.04
CA TYR A 19 -10.46 -8.97 -3.22
C TYR A 19 -10.14 -9.81 -1.99
N VAL A 20 -11.16 -10.24 -1.22
CA VAL A 20 -10.97 -11.13 -0.06
C VAL A 20 -10.28 -12.43 -0.45
N GLY A 21 -10.76 -13.08 -1.53
CA GLY A 21 -10.21 -14.34 -2.04
C GLY A 21 -8.76 -14.25 -2.52
N PHE A 22 -8.29 -13.09 -2.99
CA PHE A 22 -6.90 -12.87 -3.37
C PHE A 22 -6.03 -12.42 -2.19
N ILE A 23 -6.49 -11.44 -1.42
CA ILE A 23 -5.67 -10.79 -0.39
C ILE A 23 -5.45 -11.70 0.82
N LEU A 24 -6.44 -12.46 1.28
CA LEU A 24 -6.25 -13.33 2.45
C LEU A 24 -5.16 -14.40 2.22
N PRO A 25 -5.17 -15.18 1.12
CA PRO A 25 -4.09 -16.12 0.84
C PRO A 25 -2.72 -15.45 0.68
N LEU A 26 -2.66 -14.29 0.01
CA LEU A 26 -1.41 -13.56 -0.20
C LEU A 26 -0.82 -13.03 1.10
N LEU A 27 -1.65 -12.45 1.98
CA LEU A 27 -1.23 -12.00 3.30
C LEU A 27 -0.81 -13.18 4.19
N GLY A 28 -1.55 -14.30 4.14
CA GLY A 28 -1.19 -15.51 4.88
C GLY A 28 0.15 -16.11 4.42
N LEU A 29 0.37 -16.19 3.11
CA LEU A 29 1.65 -16.61 2.54
C LEU A 29 2.77 -15.65 2.94
N ARG A 30 2.51 -14.34 2.89
CA ARG A 30 3.49 -13.32 3.26
C ARG A 30 3.87 -13.42 4.73
N LEU A 31 2.91 -13.64 5.62
CA LEU A 31 3.14 -13.90 7.03
C LEU A 31 4.05 -15.11 7.21
N TRP A 32 3.73 -16.24 6.55
CA TRP A 32 4.54 -17.45 6.65
C TRP A 32 5.99 -17.25 6.17
N ILE A 33 6.18 -16.68 4.97
CA ILE A 33 7.52 -16.43 4.41
C ILE A 33 8.29 -15.45 5.32
N TYR A 34 7.69 -14.32 5.69
CA TYR A 34 8.41 -13.26 6.40
C TYR A 34 8.71 -13.65 7.83
N SER A 35 7.89 -14.47 8.48
CA SER A 35 8.24 -15.05 9.78
C SER A 35 9.47 -15.96 9.68
N ARG A 36 9.59 -16.77 8.62
CA ARG A 36 10.76 -17.64 8.38
C ARG A 36 12.03 -16.85 8.04
N LEU A 37 11.89 -15.73 7.36
CA LEU A 37 12.99 -14.81 7.03
C LEU A 37 13.34 -13.82 8.16
N ARG A 38 12.61 -13.84 9.30
CA ARG A 38 12.75 -12.86 10.40
C ARG A 38 12.42 -11.41 9.98
N TRP A 39 11.54 -11.27 9.01
CA TRP A 39 11.09 -10.01 8.38
C TRP A 39 9.67 -9.61 8.80
N HIS A 40 9.15 -10.18 9.88
CA HIS A 40 7.75 -10.02 10.31
C HIS A 40 7.41 -8.58 10.73
N TYR A 41 8.39 -7.74 11.08
CA TYR A 41 8.15 -6.31 11.35
C TYR A 41 7.87 -5.49 10.08
N PHE A 42 8.10 -6.01 8.87
CA PHE A 42 7.53 -5.38 7.67
C PHE A 42 6.02 -5.54 7.59
N LEU A 43 5.43 -6.55 8.24
CA LEU A 43 4.00 -6.84 8.14
C LEU A 43 3.13 -5.82 8.91
N ILE A 44 3.76 -4.95 9.70
CA ILE A 44 3.09 -3.82 10.36
C ILE A 44 3.22 -2.52 9.55
N ASP A 45 3.86 -2.55 8.39
CA ASP A 45 3.93 -1.39 7.51
C ASP A 45 2.53 -0.99 7.01
N PHE A 46 2.40 0.27 6.61
CA PHE A 46 1.12 0.90 6.31
C PHE A 46 0.29 0.15 5.27
N CYS A 47 0.92 -0.45 4.25
CA CYS A 47 0.22 -1.17 3.19
C CYS A 47 -0.51 -2.41 3.71
N TYR A 48 0.07 -3.15 4.68
CA TYR A 48 -0.59 -4.28 5.32
C TYR A 48 -1.78 -3.81 6.15
N MET A 49 -1.61 -2.73 6.91
CA MET A 49 -2.67 -2.16 7.72
C MET A 49 -3.82 -1.58 6.88
N ALA A 50 -3.53 -0.98 5.72
CA ALA A 50 -4.54 -0.55 4.77
C ALA A 50 -5.33 -1.74 4.20
N ASN A 51 -4.67 -2.86 3.90
CA ASN A 51 -5.36 -4.08 3.44
C ASN A 51 -6.23 -4.68 4.55
N VAL A 52 -5.77 -4.70 5.80
CA VAL A 52 -6.57 -5.11 6.97
C VAL A 52 -7.79 -4.20 7.13
N SER A 53 -7.61 -2.88 7.03
CA SER A 53 -8.72 -1.92 7.09
C SER A 53 -9.75 -2.14 5.97
N CYS A 54 -9.30 -2.45 4.76
CA CYS A 54 -10.18 -2.83 3.64
C CYS A 54 -10.91 -4.14 3.89
N LEU A 55 -10.26 -5.16 4.47
CA LEU A 55 -10.91 -6.42 4.86
C LEU A 55 -11.97 -6.18 5.94
N VAL A 56 -11.68 -5.38 6.96
CA VAL A 56 -12.64 -5.00 8.01
C VAL A 56 -13.83 -4.25 7.42
N GLN A 57 -13.60 -3.33 6.50
CA GLN A 57 -14.67 -2.66 5.77
C GLN A 57 -15.54 -3.66 5.01
N VAL A 58 -14.95 -4.57 4.23
CA VAL A 58 -15.72 -5.52 3.41
C VAL A 58 -16.50 -6.53 4.27
N LEU A 59 -15.86 -7.08 5.30
CA LEU A 59 -16.39 -8.22 6.05
C LEU A 59 -17.25 -7.84 7.26
N ALA A 60 -16.93 -6.73 7.93
CA ALA A 60 -17.57 -6.35 9.19
C ALA A 60 -18.41 -5.07 9.07
N TYR A 61 -17.96 -4.09 8.30
CA TYR A 61 -18.59 -2.77 8.23
C TYR A 61 -18.81 -2.27 6.79
N PRO A 62 -19.52 -3.04 5.92
CA PRO A 62 -19.63 -2.73 4.49
C PRO A 62 -20.38 -1.44 4.18
N GLN A 63 -21.18 -0.94 5.13
CA GLN A 63 -22.02 0.25 5.00
C GLN A 63 -21.44 1.48 5.73
N LEU A 64 -20.31 1.35 6.43
CA LEU A 64 -19.74 2.43 7.23
C LEU A 64 -19.02 3.46 6.33
N GLN A 65 -19.76 4.48 5.88
CA GLN A 65 -19.25 5.47 4.92
C GLN A 65 -17.92 6.12 5.31
N PRO A 66 -17.67 6.56 6.56
CA PRO A 66 -16.38 7.17 6.92
C PRO A 66 -15.20 6.21 6.73
N LEU A 67 -15.40 4.91 6.96
CA LEU A 67 -14.39 3.89 6.74
C LEU A 67 -14.15 3.66 5.23
N VAL A 68 -15.21 3.67 4.41
CA VAL A 68 -15.08 3.61 2.95
C VAL A 68 -14.30 4.81 2.43
N VAL A 69 -14.60 6.02 2.90
CA VAL A 69 -13.89 7.24 2.49
C VAL A 69 -12.42 7.21 2.94
N ALA A 70 -12.15 6.80 4.18
CA ALA A 70 -10.76 6.67 4.67
C ALA A 70 -9.97 5.63 3.87
N ASN A 71 -10.55 4.45 3.63
CA ASN A 71 -9.94 3.41 2.80
C ASN A 71 -9.75 3.87 1.35
N PHE A 72 -10.72 4.58 0.78
CA PHE A 72 -10.59 5.15 -0.57
C PHE A 72 -9.41 6.11 -0.65
N ALA A 73 -9.29 6.99 0.34
CA ALA A 73 -8.25 8.00 0.40
C ALA A 73 -6.85 7.37 0.49
N HIS A 74 -6.70 6.34 1.31
CA HIS A 74 -5.43 5.62 1.44
C HIS A 74 -5.10 4.76 0.24
N ALA A 75 -6.08 4.00 -0.22
CA ALA A 75 -5.92 3.08 -1.34
C ALA A 75 -5.61 3.83 -2.63
N SER A 76 -6.36 4.89 -2.93
CA SER A 76 -6.18 5.69 -4.15
C SER A 76 -5.08 6.74 -4.03
N GLY A 77 -4.72 7.16 -2.81
CA GLY A 77 -3.63 8.11 -2.56
C GLY A 77 -2.29 7.40 -2.32
N PRO A 78 -1.78 7.38 -1.07
CA PRO A 78 -0.43 6.93 -0.76
C PRO A 78 -0.14 5.48 -1.16
N LEU A 79 -1.14 4.60 -1.13
CA LEU A 79 -0.92 3.18 -1.44
C LEU A 79 -0.77 2.91 -2.94
N ALA A 80 -1.62 3.51 -3.78
CA ALA A 80 -1.49 3.38 -5.23
C ALA A 80 -0.22 4.10 -5.74
N LEU A 81 0.06 5.32 -5.25
CA LEU A 81 1.27 6.05 -5.62
C LEU A 81 2.56 5.37 -5.16
N ALA A 82 2.49 4.50 -4.15
CA ALA A 82 3.64 3.72 -3.70
C ALA A 82 4.13 2.74 -4.78
N ILE A 83 3.29 2.35 -5.74
CA ILE A 83 3.72 1.55 -6.90
C ILE A 83 4.74 2.30 -7.75
N ILE A 84 4.50 3.59 -7.99
CA ILE A 84 5.40 4.46 -8.74
C ILE A 84 6.59 4.83 -7.85
N THR A 85 6.32 5.30 -6.64
CA THR A 85 7.30 5.84 -5.69
C THR A 85 8.28 4.79 -5.15
N TRP A 86 7.93 3.51 -5.14
CA TRP A 86 8.84 2.44 -4.73
C TRP A 86 9.14 1.46 -5.87
N ARG A 87 8.80 1.86 -7.11
CA ARG A 87 9.01 1.09 -8.33
C ARG A 87 8.57 -0.37 -8.20
N ASN A 88 7.41 -0.59 -7.59
CA ASN A 88 6.83 -1.93 -7.48
C ASN A 88 6.69 -2.50 -8.90
N SER A 89 7.18 -3.72 -9.08
CA SER A 89 7.43 -4.32 -10.38
C SER A 89 6.61 -5.60 -10.50
N LEU A 90 5.78 -5.71 -11.54
CA LEU A 90 5.03 -6.93 -11.81
C LEU A 90 5.94 -7.99 -12.45
N VAL A 91 6.46 -8.90 -11.63
CA VAL A 91 7.42 -9.95 -12.03
C VAL A 91 6.82 -11.33 -11.79
N PHE A 92 6.27 -11.96 -12.83
CA PHE A 92 5.45 -13.18 -12.72
C PHE A 92 6.14 -14.41 -12.11
N HIS A 93 7.47 -14.51 -12.17
CA HIS A 93 8.20 -15.64 -11.55
C HIS A 93 8.54 -15.40 -10.07
N SER A 94 8.33 -14.19 -9.56
CA SER A 94 8.63 -13.84 -8.16
C SER A 94 7.33 -13.65 -7.37
N LEU A 95 7.01 -14.64 -6.53
CA LEU A 95 5.86 -14.55 -5.63
C LEU A 95 5.96 -13.35 -4.67
N ASP A 96 7.18 -12.99 -4.24
CA ASP A 96 7.39 -11.83 -3.38
C ASP A 96 7.00 -10.53 -4.09
N LYS A 97 7.46 -10.33 -5.33
CA LYS A 97 7.13 -9.14 -6.14
C LYS A 97 5.65 -9.06 -6.51
N ILE A 98 5.05 -10.18 -6.93
CA ILE A 98 3.61 -10.24 -7.23
C ILE A 98 2.78 -9.88 -6.00
N THR A 99 3.11 -10.48 -4.84
CA THR A 99 2.40 -10.20 -3.59
C THR A 99 2.51 -8.73 -3.21
N SER A 100 3.69 -8.13 -3.30
CA SER A 100 3.89 -6.70 -3.07
C SER A 100 3.04 -5.85 -4.01
N VAL A 101 3.00 -6.14 -5.31
CA VAL A 101 2.15 -5.41 -6.26
C VAL A 101 0.68 -5.52 -5.87
N PHE A 102 0.19 -6.71 -5.52
CA PHE A 102 -1.22 -6.93 -5.26
C PHE A 102 -1.68 -6.22 -3.97
N ILE A 103 -0.85 -6.23 -2.93
CA ILE A 103 -1.07 -5.49 -1.68
C ILE A 103 -1.24 -3.98 -1.95
N HIS A 104 -0.55 -3.42 -2.95
CA HIS A 104 -0.66 -1.99 -3.27
C HIS A 104 -1.76 -1.68 -4.30
N ALA A 105 -1.97 -2.57 -5.28
CA ALA A 105 -2.85 -2.34 -6.42
C ALA A 105 -4.32 -2.69 -6.14
N LEU A 106 -4.58 -3.80 -5.45
CA LEU A 106 -5.94 -4.33 -5.29
C LEU A 106 -6.84 -3.49 -4.38
N PRO A 107 -6.37 -2.85 -3.29
CA PRO A 107 -7.23 -1.97 -2.50
C PRO A 107 -7.78 -0.79 -3.32
N ALA A 108 -6.96 -0.20 -4.20
CA ALA A 108 -7.42 0.90 -5.05
C ALA A 108 -8.50 0.43 -6.03
N LEU A 109 -8.33 -0.79 -6.56
CA LEU A 109 -9.32 -1.42 -7.44
C LEU A 109 -10.62 -1.76 -6.71
N LEU A 110 -10.51 -2.27 -5.49
CA LEU A 110 -11.65 -2.54 -4.61
C LEU A 110 -12.46 -1.28 -4.37
N LEU A 111 -11.80 -0.19 -4.03
CA LEU A 111 -12.44 1.08 -3.68
C LEU A 111 -12.96 1.80 -4.93
N PHE A 112 -12.34 1.63 -6.09
CA PHE A 112 -12.90 2.02 -7.38
C PHE A 112 -14.23 1.30 -7.65
N CYS A 113 -14.25 -0.03 -7.56
CA CYS A 113 -15.48 -0.79 -7.74
C CYS A 113 -16.54 -0.41 -6.70
N THR A 114 -16.15 -0.22 -5.43
CA THR A 114 -17.07 0.19 -4.35
C THR A 114 -17.66 1.57 -4.60
N ARG A 115 -16.87 2.53 -5.11
CA ARG A 115 -17.35 3.89 -5.38
C ARG A 115 -18.31 3.97 -6.57
N TRP A 116 -17.99 3.27 -7.65
CA TRP A 116 -18.70 3.39 -8.93
C TRP A 116 -19.77 2.33 -9.15
N TYR A 117 -19.66 1.20 -8.44
CA TYR A 117 -20.60 0.10 -8.45
C TYR A 117 -20.87 -0.35 -7.01
N PRO A 118 -21.43 0.53 -6.16
CA PRO A 118 -21.59 0.24 -4.75
C PRO A 118 -22.46 -1.01 -4.52
N PRO A 119 -22.16 -1.81 -3.47
CA PRO A 119 -23.05 -2.89 -3.05
C PRO A 119 -24.41 -2.33 -2.64
N ALA A 120 -25.45 -3.17 -2.71
CA ALA A 120 -26.80 -2.76 -2.33
C ALA A 120 -26.85 -2.24 -0.88
N GLY A 121 -27.50 -1.09 -0.69
CA GLY A 121 -27.63 -0.44 0.62
C GLY A 121 -26.42 0.39 1.07
N LEU A 122 -25.33 0.43 0.30
CA LEU A 122 -24.26 1.40 0.53
C LEU A 122 -24.57 2.69 -0.24
N GLU A 123 -25.00 3.71 0.48
CA GLU A 123 -25.11 5.07 -0.04
C GLU A 123 -23.80 5.80 0.21
N LEU A 124 -23.25 6.44 -0.83
CA LEU A 124 -22.01 7.19 -0.77
C LEU A 124 -22.26 8.63 -1.20
N PRO A 125 -21.59 9.62 -0.59
CA PRO A 125 -21.71 11.00 -1.02
C PRO A 125 -21.17 11.16 -2.45
N ASP A 126 -21.81 12.00 -3.25
CA ASP A 126 -21.37 12.24 -4.64
C ASP A 126 -19.96 12.85 -4.71
N SER A 127 -19.64 13.70 -3.74
CA SER A 127 -18.33 14.34 -3.59
C SER A 127 -17.85 14.27 -2.15
N ILE A 128 -16.53 14.30 -1.98
CA ILE A 128 -15.87 14.45 -0.69
C ILE A 128 -15.03 15.72 -0.72
N SER A 129 -15.01 16.47 0.38
CA SER A 129 -14.19 17.68 0.46
C SER A 129 -12.72 17.34 0.70
N ALA A 130 -11.82 18.24 0.30
CA ALA A 130 -10.40 18.13 0.62
C ALA A 130 -10.17 18.06 2.13
N TRP A 131 -10.94 18.80 2.93
CA TRP A 131 -10.87 18.76 4.38
C TRP A 131 -11.26 17.40 4.96
N THR A 132 -12.39 16.82 4.53
CA THR A 132 -12.82 15.50 5.00
C THR A 132 -11.79 14.43 4.64
N THR A 133 -11.27 14.49 3.41
CA THR A 133 -10.24 13.58 2.91
C THR A 133 -8.96 13.68 3.72
N MET A 134 -8.45 14.90 3.92
CA MET A 134 -7.23 15.15 4.68
C MET A 134 -7.41 14.75 6.14
N ARG A 135 -8.51 15.14 6.78
CA ARG A 135 -8.79 14.80 8.18
C ARG A 135 -8.85 13.30 8.39
N LEU A 136 -9.64 12.57 7.59
CA LEU A 136 -9.76 11.12 7.73
C LEU A 136 -8.44 10.42 7.40
N GLY A 137 -7.77 10.82 6.31
CA GLY A 137 -6.49 10.26 5.89
C GLY A 137 -5.39 10.47 6.95
N VAL A 138 -5.17 11.71 7.40
CA VAL A 138 -4.13 12.03 8.38
C VAL A 138 -4.41 11.44 9.75
N LEU A 139 -5.66 11.43 10.23
CA LEU A 139 -5.98 10.84 11.54
C LEU A 139 -5.74 9.32 11.55
N SER A 140 -6.18 8.61 10.52
CA SER A 140 -5.98 7.17 10.42
C SER A 140 -4.52 6.79 10.13
N TYR A 141 -3.82 7.57 9.31
CA TYR A 141 -2.36 7.47 9.16
C TYR A 141 -1.65 7.70 10.50
N GLY A 142 -2.04 8.75 11.25
CA GLY A 142 -1.46 9.09 12.53
C GLY A 142 -1.68 8.00 13.59
N ALA A 143 -2.86 7.38 13.60
CA ALA A 143 -3.14 6.23 14.45
C ALA A 143 -2.21 5.04 14.13
N TRP A 144 -2.04 4.73 12.84
CA TRP A 144 -1.07 3.73 12.40
C TRP A 144 0.37 4.11 12.75
N GLN A 145 0.77 5.36 12.52
CA GLN A 145 2.12 5.85 12.77
C GLN A 145 2.48 5.76 14.26
N LEU A 146 1.53 6.11 15.13
CA LEU A 146 1.67 5.96 16.58
C LEU A 146 1.80 4.48 16.95
N PHE A 147 0.92 3.62 16.44
CA PHE A 147 1.01 2.17 16.62
C PHE A 147 2.38 1.63 16.20
N TYR A 148 2.86 2.02 15.02
CA TYR A 148 4.15 1.59 14.48
C TYR A 148 5.29 1.95 15.42
N VAL A 149 5.37 3.23 15.84
CA VAL A 149 6.41 3.70 16.76
C VAL A 149 6.32 3.02 18.12
N LEU A 150 5.12 2.83 18.67
CA LEU A 150 4.96 2.10 19.94
C LEU A 150 5.44 0.65 19.82
N VAL A 151 5.15 -0.02 18.72
CA VAL A 151 5.60 -1.39 18.50
C VAL A 151 7.11 -1.46 18.31
N THR A 152 7.70 -0.63 17.44
CA THR A 152 9.13 -0.73 17.11
C THR A 152 10.06 -0.06 18.13
N GLU A 153 9.64 1.06 18.73
CA GLU A 153 10.48 1.89 19.60
C GLU A 153 10.18 1.73 21.10
N ALA A 154 9.08 1.06 21.47
CA ALA A 154 8.78 0.75 22.87
C ALA A 154 8.68 -0.76 23.13
N LEU A 155 7.72 -1.45 22.52
CA LEU A 155 7.43 -2.86 22.83
C LEU A 155 8.55 -3.81 22.41
N PHE A 156 9.10 -3.62 21.20
CA PHE A 156 10.14 -4.49 20.63
C PHE A 156 11.47 -3.79 20.40
N ALA A 157 11.70 -2.65 21.05
CA ALA A 157 12.92 -1.86 20.88
C ALA A 157 14.19 -2.66 21.17
N ARG A 158 14.19 -3.43 22.27
CA ARG A 158 15.34 -4.29 22.64
C ARG A 158 15.57 -5.38 21.60
N ALA A 159 14.53 -6.11 21.22
CA ALA A 159 14.63 -7.18 20.23
C ALA A 159 15.20 -6.64 18.90
N LEU A 160 14.68 -5.50 18.42
CA LEU A 160 15.17 -4.86 17.21
C LEU A 160 16.63 -4.41 17.36
N HIS A 161 17.00 -3.77 18.47
CA HIS A 161 18.38 -3.33 18.71
C HIS A 161 19.38 -4.49 18.77
N ASP A 162 19.02 -5.56 19.47
CA ASP A 162 19.91 -6.70 19.73
C ASP A 162 20.06 -7.63 18.52
N ASP A 163 19.08 -7.64 17.60
CA ASP A 163 19.08 -8.49 16.41
C ASP A 163 18.98 -7.69 15.10
N PRO A 164 20.13 -7.47 14.42
CA PRO A 164 20.19 -6.81 13.12
C PRO A 164 19.47 -7.57 12.00
N ALA A 165 19.18 -8.87 12.17
CA ALA A 165 18.45 -9.64 11.16
C ALA A 165 16.95 -9.30 11.12
N LEU A 166 16.42 -8.67 12.18
CA LEU A 166 15.05 -8.16 12.20
C LEU A 166 14.94 -6.93 11.30
N MET A 167 14.16 -7.06 10.25
CA MET A 167 14.04 -6.03 9.22
C MET A 167 12.79 -5.16 9.44
N THR A 168 12.98 -3.85 9.33
CA THR A 168 11.93 -2.83 9.28
C THR A 168 12.09 -1.99 8.01
N SER A 169 11.04 -1.25 7.63
CA SER A 169 11.09 -0.33 6.48
C SER A 169 12.26 0.64 6.53
N ILE A 170 12.55 1.24 7.69
CA ILE A 170 13.69 2.15 7.83
C ILE A 170 15.03 1.44 7.64
N ARG A 171 15.22 0.26 8.24
CA ARG A 171 16.46 -0.54 8.08
C ARG A 171 16.68 -0.95 6.63
N TRP A 172 15.60 -1.33 5.94
CA TRP A 172 15.65 -1.69 4.53
C TRP A 172 16.04 -0.51 3.65
N LEU A 173 15.44 0.66 3.86
CA LEU A 173 15.72 1.85 3.05
C LEU A 173 17.15 2.39 3.26
N THR A 174 17.71 2.22 4.46
CA THR A 174 19.10 2.55 4.74
C THR A 174 20.09 1.45 4.34
N SER A 175 19.60 0.26 3.95
CA SER A 175 20.45 -0.86 3.53
C SER A 175 20.99 -0.65 2.11
N PRO A 176 22.25 -1.05 1.83
CA PRO A 176 22.82 -0.96 0.48
C PRO A 176 21.99 -1.74 -0.55
N GLY A 177 21.70 -1.12 -1.70
CA GLY A 177 21.01 -1.79 -2.82
C GLY A 177 19.49 -1.87 -2.69
N SER A 178 18.88 -1.14 -1.76
CA SER A 178 17.42 -1.06 -1.68
C SER A 178 16.82 -0.33 -2.89
N ASN A 179 15.66 -0.78 -3.38
CA ASN A 179 14.97 -0.20 -4.55
C ASN A 179 14.44 1.24 -4.33
N GLY A 180 14.72 1.85 -3.17
CA GLY A 180 14.38 3.23 -2.80
C GLY A 180 15.60 4.15 -2.59
N ASP A 181 16.81 3.70 -2.96
CA ASP A 181 18.02 4.53 -2.97
C ASP A 181 17.97 5.52 -4.15
N TYR A 182 17.18 6.59 -4.00
CA TYR A 182 16.96 7.61 -5.04
C TYR A 182 18.15 8.56 -5.25
N SER A 183 19.17 8.55 -4.38
CA SER A 183 20.21 9.60 -4.40
C SER A 183 21.54 9.24 -3.73
N GLY A 184 21.73 8.02 -3.23
CA GLY A 184 22.87 7.69 -2.37
C GLY A 184 22.83 8.36 -0.99
N LEU A 185 21.93 9.32 -0.78
CA LEU A 185 21.75 10.07 0.46
C LEU A 185 21.24 9.15 1.59
N THR A 186 20.47 8.11 1.26
CA THR A 186 20.00 7.08 2.20
C THR A 186 21.15 6.34 2.89
N ARG A 187 22.34 6.31 2.27
CA ARG A 187 23.56 5.68 2.82
C ARG A 187 24.22 6.49 3.92
N MET A 188 23.88 7.76 4.06
CA MET A 188 24.34 8.61 5.17
C MET A 188 23.47 8.47 6.42
N PHE A 189 22.37 7.73 6.33
CA PHE A 189 21.41 7.60 7.41
C PHE A 189 21.60 6.28 8.17
N ASP A 190 21.69 6.41 9.48
CA ASP A 190 21.76 5.29 10.42
C ASP A 190 20.35 5.03 10.96
N ALA A 191 19.81 3.84 10.68
CA ALA A 191 18.43 3.48 11.03
C ALA A 191 18.15 3.50 12.54
N ASP A 192 19.16 3.30 13.38
CA ASP A 192 18.97 3.27 14.83
C ASP A 192 18.97 4.68 15.44
N ARG A 193 19.47 5.69 14.72
CA ARG A 193 19.48 7.09 15.19
C ARG A 193 18.10 7.73 15.13
N TRP A 194 17.73 8.41 16.22
CA TRP A 194 16.47 9.14 16.32
C TRP A 194 16.29 10.22 15.25
N LYS A 195 17.39 10.87 14.84
CA LYS A 195 17.38 11.84 13.73
C LYS A 195 16.84 11.22 12.44
N THR A 196 17.30 10.01 12.08
CA THR A 196 16.85 9.30 10.88
C THR A 196 15.39 8.91 11.00
N LYS A 197 14.98 8.38 12.15
CA LYS A 197 13.59 7.99 12.44
C LYS A 197 12.63 9.18 12.30
N LEU A 198 12.97 10.33 12.88
CA LEU A 198 12.17 11.54 12.78
C LEU A 198 12.06 12.06 11.34
N ILE A 199 13.16 12.04 10.59
CA ILE A 199 13.15 12.42 9.16
C ILE A 199 12.26 11.46 8.38
N PHE A 200 12.38 10.16 8.62
CA PHE A 200 11.55 9.14 7.97
C PHE A 200 10.05 9.38 8.24
N ILE A 201 9.66 9.58 9.50
CA ILE A 201 8.27 9.89 9.89
C ILE A 201 7.78 11.18 9.21
N ALA A 202 8.60 12.24 9.20
CA ALA A 202 8.23 13.51 8.59
C ALA A 202 8.05 13.40 7.07
N VAL A 203 8.94 12.69 6.38
CA VAL A 203 8.87 12.44 4.94
C VAL A 203 7.67 11.57 4.61
N GLN A 204 7.38 10.52 5.39
CA GLN A 204 6.20 9.68 5.18
C GLN A 204 4.89 10.45 5.41
N LEU A 205 4.83 11.34 6.41
CA LEU A 205 3.68 12.20 6.64
C LEU A 205 3.49 13.18 5.47
N LEU A 206 4.57 13.82 5.01
CA LEU A 206 4.53 14.71 3.86
C LEU A 206 4.06 13.98 2.60
N TYR A 207 4.64 12.80 2.33
CA TYR A 207 4.23 11.92 1.24
C TYR A 207 2.73 11.61 1.31
N THR A 208 2.23 11.24 2.50
CA THR A 208 0.82 10.95 2.73
C THR A 208 -0.05 12.17 2.43
N CYS A 209 0.28 13.34 2.98
CA CYS A 209 -0.47 14.58 2.74
C CYS A 209 -0.53 14.93 1.25
N VAL A 210 0.60 14.85 0.53
CA VAL A 210 0.66 15.12 -0.91
C VAL A 210 -0.16 14.09 -1.70
N ALA A 211 -0.04 12.81 -1.35
CA ALA A 211 -0.75 11.73 -2.00
C ALA A 211 -2.28 11.79 -1.81
N LEU A 212 -2.76 12.48 -0.76
CA LEU A 212 -4.19 12.70 -0.51
C LEU A 212 -4.79 13.83 -1.34
N LEU A 213 -3.98 14.75 -1.89
CA LEU A 213 -4.47 15.90 -2.67
C LEU A 213 -5.34 15.53 -3.89
N PRO A 214 -5.01 14.53 -4.74
CA PRO A 214 -5.82 14.20 -5.90
C PRO A 214 -7.13 13.46 -5.54
N VAL A 215 -7.22 12.87 -4.35
CA VAL A 215 -8.30 11.95 -3.97
C VAL A 215 -9.72 12.53 -4.11
N PRO A 216 -10.03 13.77 -3.70
CA PRO A 216 -11.37 14.34 -3.89
C PRO A 216 -11.81 14.38 -5.36
N LEU A 217 -10.86 14.63 -6.28
CA LEU A 217 -11.13 14.64 -7.72
C LEU A 217 -11.36 13.23 -8.25
N LEU A 218 -10.55 12.26 -7.81
CA LEU A 218 -10.71 10.84 -8.16
C LEU A 218 -12.05 10.28 -7.65
N TRP A 219 -12.52 10.75 -6.49
CA TRP A 219 -13.83 10.36 -5.95
C TRP A 219 -15.00 10.85 -6.82
N SER A 220 -14.87 12.04 -7.38
CA SER A 220 -15.98 12.74 -8.04
C SER A 220 -16.05 12.44 -9.55
N HIS A 221 -14.96 11.98 -10.18
CA HIS A 221 -14.87 11.82 -11.63
C HIS A 221 -14.46 10.39 -12.04
N TYR A 222 -15.40 9.65 -12.62
CA TYR A 222 -15.21 8.26 -13.06
C TYR A 222 -14.00 8.11 -13.99
N TRP A 223 -13.98 8.89 -15.08
CA TRP A 223 -12.94 8.78 -16.12
C TRP A 223 -11.56 9.17 -15.61
N LEU A 224 -11.48 10.16 -14.71
CA LEU A 224 -10.22 10.55 -14.09
C LEU A 224 -9.68 9.43 -13.20
N HIS A 225 -10.55 8.82 -12.39
CA HIS A 225 -10.16 7.70 -11.53
C HIS A 225 -9.75 6.48 -12.36
N LEU A 226 -10.47 6.17 -13.44
CA LEU A 226 -10.11 5.09 -14.35
C LEU A 226 -8.75 5.33 -14.99
N ALA A 227 -8.53 6.51 -15.58
CA ALA A 227 -7.25 6.88 -16.20
C ALA A 227 -6.10 6.84 -15.19
N TYR A 228 -6.33 7.28 -13.96
CA TYR A 228 -5.37 7.22 -12.86
C TYR A 228 -4.94 5.78 -12.54
N LEU A 229 -5.89 4.85 -12.37
CA LEU A 229 -5.56 3.45 -12.10
C LEU A 229 -4.85 2.78 -13.28
N LEU A 230 -5.30 3.05 -14.51
CA LEU A 230 -4.63 2.55 -15.71
C LEU A 230 -3.18 3.03 -15.78
N GLY A 231 -2.94 4.31 -15.51
CA GLY A 231 -1.58 4.87 -15.45
C GLY A 231 -0.69 4.18 -14.42
N ILE A 232 -1.21 3.93 -13.22
CA ILE A 232 -0.49 3.23 -12.15
C ILE A 232 -0.17 1.78 -12.53
N TYR A 233 -1.13 1.08 -13.14
CA TYR A 233 -0.92 -0.31 -13.55
C TYR A 233 0.02 -0.42 -14.74
N LEU A 234 -0.02 0.53 -15.68
CA LEU A 234 0.98 0.63 -16.75
C LEU A 234 2.38 0.88 -16.19
N ALA A 235 2.53 1.77 -15.20
CA ALA A 235 3.81 1.98 -14.52
C ALA A 235 4.33 0.71 -13.83
N CYS A 236 3.43 -0.06 -13.20
CA CYS A 236 3.77 -1.35 -12.59
C CYS A 236 4.29 -2.38 -13.61
N VAL A 237 3.63 -2.46 -14.77
CA VAL A 237 4.04 -3.33 -15.89
C VAL A 237 5.38 -2.86 -16.48
N TRP A 238 5.54 -1.55 -16.68
CA TRP A 238 6.79 -0.96 -17.17
C TRP A 238 7.98 -1.21 -16.22
N ASN A 239 7.76 -1.10 -14.91
CA ASN A 239 8.78 -1.44 -13.92
C ASN A 239 9.15 -2.93 -14.01
N GLY A 240 8.15 -3.80 -14.18
CA GLY A 240 8.34 -5.23 -14.39
C GLY A 240 9.15 -5.56 -15.64
N SER A 241 8.82 -4.95 -16.79
CA SER A 241 9.55 -5.18 -18.04
C SER A 241 11.01 -4.69 -17.95
N SER A 242 11.23 -3.52 -17.35
CA SER A 242 12.57 -2.97 -17.12
C SER A 242 13.41 -3.91 -16.23
N TYR A 243 12.81 -4.45 -15.16
CA TYR A 243 13.46 -5.44 -14.29
C TYR A 243 13.91 -6.68 -15.06
N TYR A 244 13.06 -7.21 -15.96
CA TYR A 244 13.45 -8.34 -16.81
C TYR A 244 14.65 -7.99 -17.71
N ILE A 245 14.66 -6.82 -18.34
CA ILE A 245 15.78 -6.41 -19.20
C ILE A 245 17.08 -6.28 -18.38
N GLU A 246 17.05 -5.60 -17.24
CA GLU A 246 18.24 -5.40 -16.39
C GLU A 246 18.82 -6.68 -15.81
N VAL A 247 17.97 -7.65 -15.45
CA VAL A 247 18.43 -8.94 -14.90
C VAL A 247 18.92 -9.86 -16.02
N PHE A 248 18.18 -9.99 -17.11
CA PHE A 248 18.56 -10.89 -18.21
C PHE A 248 19.80 -10.39 -18.96
N SER A 249 19.96 -9.08 -19.17
CA SER A 249 21.17 -8.50 -19.80
C SER A 249 22.45 -8.62 -18.98
N LYS A 250 22.35 -8.92 -17.68
CA LYS A 250 23.52 -9.18 -16.81
C LYS A 250 23.81 -10.67 -16.63
N ALA A 251 22.80 -11.51 -16.82
CA ALA A 251 22.89 -12.96 -16.62
C ALA A 251 23.24 -13.73 -17.91
N TYR A 252 23.02 -13.13 -19.08
CA TYR A 252 23.29 -13.67 -20.42
C TYR A 252 23.93 -12.60 -21.29
#